data_AF-A0A358DQT0-F1
#
_entry.id   AF-A0A358DQT0-F1
#
_cell.length_a   1.000
_cell.length_b   1.000
_cell.length_c   1.000
_cell.angle_alpha   90.00
_cell.angle_beta   90.00
_cell.angle_gamma   90.00
#
_symmetry.space_group_name_H-M   'P 1'
#
loop_
_entity.id
_entity.type
_entity.pdbx_description
1 polymer ?
#
loop_
_entity_poly.entity_id
_entity_poly.type
_entity_poly.pdbx_seq_one_letter_code
_entity_poly.pdbx_strand_id
1 'polypeptide(L)'
;MSNAETLESLKRRLARLESFPDQNPNPVLKVSTAGEVLYANPAAAELQAHWQRDHGSDLHPDLRAEAEADWRQVVEVDVGSGCYTFHMVPVPESGFANVYGTDVTALRAIRKFPDQNPNPVLKADLSGALSYANEAGASIARAWDLKMGDPLPAILIESGRVDQQEALELEVGEGIFSFHVVEVPEFECFNIYGTDISARKAKEEVMTKLAKYFSRQVYDSIFAGDLEVKVQTERKRLTVFFSDIKSFTELTERLEPEVLTELLTDYLSVMTEIAVKHGGTVDKYIGDAIMVFFGDPVSRGHQEDAVACVCMALEMRAALGDIRARWQKRGLSLPLDVRMGVHTGVCTVGNFGSRDRLDYTTVGNNVNLASRLETSAEANQILISHDTYLLVREAIRCRELGEIEVKNMKHPIQTYEALGHGSEAELLDAALDGFRVYVDPSHGGDVAAKRAVLERALALLEDPQER
;
A
#
# COMPACT_ATOMS: atom_id res chain seq x y z
N MET A 1 16.50 -10.80 -50.38
CA MET A 1 15.23 -10.18 -50.81
C MET A 1 14.93 -8.94 -49.96
N SER A 2 15.82 -7.94 -49.92
CA SER A 2 15.65 -6.75 -49.04
C SER A 2 16.07 -5.43 -49.68
N ASN A 3 16.25 -5.38 -51.01
CA ASN A 3 16.41 -4.10 -51.74
C ASN A 3 15.15 -3.73 -52.53
N ALA A 4 14.28 -4.68 -52.85
CA ALA A 4 13.06 -4.42 -53.58
C ALA A 4 11.98 -3.78 -52.69
N GLU A 5 11.78 -4.28 -51.46
CA GLU A 5 10.81 -3.73 -50.50
C GLU A 5 11.18 -2.32 -50.00
N THR A 6 12.48 -2.04 -49.83
CA THR A 6 13.00 -0.72 -49.44
C THR A 6 12.86 0.30 -50.57
N LEU A 7 13.15 -0.10 -51.81
CA LEU A 7 12.98 0.74 -52.99
C LEU A 7 11.49 0.99 -53.29
N GLU A 8 10.63 0.01 -53.03
CA GLU A 8 9.18 0.14 -53.23
C GLU A 8 8.51 0.95 -52.12
N SER A 9 9.01 0.86 -50.87
CA SER A 9 8.67 1.76 -49.76
C SER A 9 9.11 3.21 -50.01
N LEU A 10 10.34 3.40 -50.52
CA LEU A 10 10.86 4.70 -50.95
C LEU A 10 10.08 5.26 -52.14
N LYS A 11 9.74 4.42 -53.13
CA LYS A 11 8.88 4.81 -54.28
C LYS A 11 7.46 5.13 -53.85
N ARG A 12 6.88 4.42 -52.88
CA ARG A 12 5.56 4.74 -52.30
C ARG A 12 5.59 6.04 -51.47
N ARG A 13 6.70 6.31 -50.76
CA ARG A 13 6.93 7.62 -50.08
C ARG A 13 7.13 8.75 -51.09
N LEU A 14 7.90 8.53 -52.16
CA LEU A 14 8.05 9.49 -53.27
C LEU A 14 6.72 9.74 -54.00
N ALA A 15 5.94 8.70 -54.28
CA ALA A 15 4.62 8.82 -54.91
C ALA A 15 3.59 9.55 -54.01
N ARG A 16 3.73 9.47 -52.68
CA ARG A 16 2.98 10.30 -51.72
C ARG A 16 3.49 11.75 -51.69
N LEU A 17 4.78 11.99 -51.91
CA LEU A 17 5.35 13.32 -52.07
C LEU A 17 4.96 13.96 -53.42
N GLU A 18 4.68 13.15 -54.44
CA GLU A 18 4.10 13.56 -55.72
C GLU A 18 2.56 13.74 -55.69
N SER A 19 1.91 13.34 -54.59
CA SER A 19 0.48 13.63 -54.39
C SER A 19 0.29 15.12 -54.06
N PHE A 20 -0.85 15.69 -54.45
CA PHE A 20 -1.13 17.12 -54.35
C PHE A 20 -0.80 17.65 -52.93
N PRO A 21 -0.13 18.81 -52.80
CA PRO A 21 0.36 19.34 -51.51
C PRO A 21 -0.66 19.34 -50.36
N ASP A 22 -1.95 19.52 -50.69
CA ASP A 22 -3.08 19.53 -49.75
C ASP A 22 -3.37 18.17 -49.08
N GLN A 23 -2.90 17.06 -49.66
CA GLN A 23 -3.17 15.69 -49.18
C GLN A 23 -2.00 15.08 -48.39
N ASN A 24 -0.87 15.79 -48.28
CA ASN A 24 0.28 15.30 -47.53
C ASN A 24 0.02 15.45 -46.02
N PRO A 25 0.09 14.36 -45.22
CA PRO A 25 -0.12 14.43 -43.78
C PRO A 25 1.02 15.17 -43.04
N ASN A 26 2.15 15.39 -43.70
CA ASN A 26 3.29 16.12 -43.16
C ASN A 26 3.33 17.57 -43.67
N PRO A 27 4.01 18.50 -42.98
CA PRO A 27 4.16 19.88 -43.44
C PRO A 27 4.80 19.98 -44.83
N VAL A 28 4.17 20.69 -45.75
CA VAL A 28 4.68 20.99 -47.09
C VAL A 28 4.57 22.47 -47.37
N LEU A 29 5.68 23.09 -47.77
CA LEU A 29 5.75 24.47 -48.22
C LEU A 29 6.17 24.50 -49.70
N LYS A 30 5.61 25.44 -50.48
CA LYS A 30 6.16 25.83 -51.78
C LYS A 30 6.82 27.17 -51.64
N VAL A 31 8.02 27.30 -52.20
CA VAL A 31 8.82 28.52 -52.09
C VAL A 31 9.24 28.96 -53.48
N SER A 32 9.17 30.26 -53.77
CA SER A 32 9.65 30.85 -55.01
C SER A 32 11.18 30.77 -55.11
N THR A 33 11.74 30.96 -56.30
CA THR A 33 13.20 31.09 -56.47
C THR A 33 13.80 32.30 -55.74
N ALA A 34 12.99 33.28 -55.34
CA ALA A 34 13.40 34.41 -54.53
C ALA A 34 13.34 34.12 -53.01
N GLY A 35 12.87 32.93 -52.62
CA GLY A 35 12.76 32.52 -51.22
C GLY A 35 11.42 32.87 -50.57
N GLU A 36 10.39 33.25 -51.32
CA GLU A 36 9.07 33.61 -50.75
C GLU A 36 8.15 32.39 -50.65
N VAL A 37 7.44 32.23 -49.53
CA VAL A 37 6.47 31.14 -49.34
C VAL A 37 5.23 31.37 -50.21
N LEU A 38 5.09 30.58 -51.27
CA LEU A 38 3.99 30.63 -52.24
C LEU A 38 2.78 29.81 -51.80
N TYR A 39 2.98 28.81 -50.94
CA TYR A 39 1.90 27.95 -50.47
C TYR A 39 2.37 27.15 -49.26
N ALA A 40 1.45 26.85 -48.35
CA ALA A 40 1.64 25.95 -47.23
C ALA A 40 0.40 25.07 -47.08
N ASN A 41 0.59 23.77 -46.83
CA ASN A 41 -0.53 22.87 -46.57
C ASN A 41 -1.02 23.03 -45.11
N PRO A 42 -2.22 22.52 -44.76
CA PRO A 42 -2.75 22.62 -43.40
C PRO A 42 -1.84 22.03 -42.32
N ALA A 43 -1.08 20.98 -42.64
CA ALA A 43 -0.12 20.38 -41.72
C ALA A 43 1.06 21.31 -41.39
N ALA A 44 1.34 22.33 -42.22
CA ALA A 44 2.35 23.35 -41.97
C ALA A 44 1.85 24.56 -41.15
N ALA A 45 0.57 24.59 -40.73
CA ALA A 45 0.00 25.71 -40.00
C ALA A 45 0.74 26.03 -38.69
N GLU A 46 1.23 25.01 -37.98
CA GLU A 46 2.00 25.18 -36.75
C GLU A 46 3.37 25.82 -37.02
N LEU A 47 4.02 25.46 -38.13
CA LEU A 47 5.28 26.06 -38.59
C LEU A 47 5.08 27.54 -38.92
N GLN A 48 3.99 27.87 -39.65
CA GLN A 48 3.66 29.24 -40.03
C GLN A 48 3.35 30.11 -38.81
N ALA A 49 2.58 29.58 -37.85
CA ALA A 49 2.27 30.27 -36.61
C ALA A 49 3.52 30.51 -35.75
N HIS A 50 4.42 29.52 -35.64
CA HIS A 50 5.63 29.64 -34.85
C HIS A 50 6.63 30.64 -35.44
N TRP A 51 6.86 30.60 -36.75
CA TRP A 51 7.76 31.53 -37.42
C TRP A 51 7.14 32.91 -37.68
N GLN A 52 5.83 33.08 -37.41
CA GLN A 52 5.05 34.28 -37.74
C GLN A 52 5.17 34.64 -39.22
N ARG A 53 5.11 33.61 -40.09
CA ARG A 53 5.39 33.72 -41.52
C ARG A 53 4.27 33.07 -42.33
N ASP A 54 3.50 33.92 -43.01
CA ASP A 54 2.37 33.54 -43.84
C ASP A 54 2.73 33.54 -45.33
N HIS A 55 1.76 33.22 -46.19
CA HIS A 55 1.89 33.31 -47.63
C HIS A 55 2.44 34.68 -48.07
N GLY A 56 3.50 34.68 -48.88
CA GLY A 56 4.19 35.88 -49.37
C GLY A 56 5.29 36.41 -48.45
N SER A 57 5.56 35.75 -47.32
CA SER A 57 6.72 36.05 -46.48
C SER A 57 7.96 35.27 -46.93
N ASP A 58 9.15 35.78 -46.61
CA ASP A 58 10.41 35.09 -46.85
C ASP A 58 10.46 33.75 -46.10
N LEU A 59 11.17 32.77 -46.64
CA LEU A 59 11.46 31.50 -45.98
C LEU A 59 12.31 31.74 -44.73
N HIS A 60 12.09 30.94 -43.68
CA HIS A 60 12.82 31.04 -42.41
C HIS A 60 14.34 31.13 -42.65
N PRO A 61 15.09 32.00 -41.96
CA PRO A 61 16.49 32.29 -42.27
C PRO A 61 17.38 31.04 -42.31
N ASP A 62 17.17 30.09 -41.38
CA ASP A 62 17.92 28.84 -41.31
C ASP A 62 17.66 27.92 -42.51
N LEU A 63 16.43 27.94 -43.04
CA LEU A 63 16.08 27.20 -44.25
C LEU A 63 16.61 27.93 -45.51
N ARG A 64 16.60 29.27 -45.50
CA ARG A 64 17.07 30.09 -46.62
C ARG A 64 18.59 30.00 -46.81
N ALA A 65 19.35 30.06 -45.73
CA ALA A 65 20.82 29.97 -45.77
C ALA A 65 21.29 28.64 -46.37
N GLU A 66 20.65 27.53 -45.99
CA GLU A 66 21.00 26.21 -46.51
C GLU A 66 20.51 26.00 -47.95
N ALA A 67 19.35 26.57 -48.31
CA ALA A 67 18.85 26.56 -49.69
C ALA A 67 19.80 27.27 -50.66
N GLU A 68 20.48 28.34 -50.22
CA GLU A 68 21.48 29.04 -51.03
C GLU A 68 22.79 28.24 -51.19
N ALA A 69 23.08 27.30 -50.28
CA ALA A 69 24.31 26.50 -50.25
C ALA A 69 24.20 25.16 -51.01
N ASP A 70 23.17 24.35 -50.74
CA ASP A 70 22.86 23.11 -51.48
C ASP A 70 21.40 22.69 -51.24
N TRP A 71 20.58 22.76 -52.28
CA TRP A 71 19.15 22.40 -52.25
C TRP A 71 18.88 20.93 -51.92
N ARG A 72 19.90 20.05 -51.87
CA ARG A 72 19.74 18.62 -51.54
C ARG A 72 20.02 18.29 -50.08
N GLN A 73 20.47 19.24 -49.27
CA GLN A 73 20.80 19.00 -47.88
C GLN A 73 19.53 18.98 -47.01
N VAL A 74 19.47 18.03 -46.06
CA VAL A 74 18.38 17.96 -45.08
C VAL A 74 18.71 18.92 -43.93
N VAL A 75 17.78 19.82 -43.61
CA VAL A 75 17.96 20.84 -42.56
C VAL A 75 17.12 20.48 -41.34
N GLU A 76 17.74 20.43 -40.16
CA GLU A 76 17.02 20.18 -38.90
C GLU A 76 16.74 21.52 -38.19
N VAL A 77 15.47 21.76 -37.83
CA VAL A 77 15.04 23.02 -37.20
C VAL A 77 14.11 22.72 -36.03
N ASP A 78 14.35 23.40 -34.92
CA ASP A 78 13.49 23.36 -33.74
C ASP A 78 12.33 24.35 -33.89
N VAL A 79 11.10 23.88 -33.70
CA VAL A 79 9.87 24.65 -33.89
C VAL A 79 8.94 24.41 -32.71
N GLY A 80 8.80 25.42 -31.85
CA GLY A 80 8.01 25.32 -30.62
C GLY A 80 8.56 24.25 -29.68
N SER A 81 7.75 23.23 -29.36
CA SER A 81 8.15 22.05 -28.58
C SER A 81 8.57 20.84 -29.43
N GLY A 82 8.53 20.97 -30.77
CA GLY A 82 8.86 19.91 -31.71
C GLY A 82 10.18 20.16 -32.47
N CYS A 83 10.71 19.12 -33.10
CA CYS A 83 11.91 19.16 -33.93
C CYS A 83 11.61 18.55 -35.30
N TYR A 84 11.93 19.26 -36.37
CA TYR A 84 11.57 18.88 -37.74
C TYR A 84 12.79 18.81 -38.64
N THR A 85 12.83 17.82 -39.53
CA THR A 85 13.79 17.76 -40.64
C THR A 85 13.12 18.20 -41.94
N PHE A 86 13.75 19.11 -42.67
CA PHE A 86 13.25 19.68 -43.91
C PHE A 86 14.07 19.19 -45.10
N HIS A 87 13.39 18.66 -46.11
CA HIS A 87 13.98 18.25 -47.37
C HIS A 87 13.45 19.14 -48.50
N MET A 88 14.35 19.77 -49.24
CA MET A 88 13.99 20.65 -50.34
C MET A 88 14.12 19.93 -51.69
N VAL A 89 13.15 20.14 -52.57
CA VAL A 89 13.12 19.56 -53.92
C VAL A 89 12.84 20.68 -54.91
N PRO A 90 13.87 21.19 -55.62
CA PRO A 90 13.67 22.24 -56.62
C PRO A 90 12.91 21.68 -57.83
N VAL A 91 12.00 22.49 -58.39
CA VAL A 91 11.25 22.20 -59.63
C VAL A 91 11.60 23.27 -60.67
N PRO A 92 12.75 23.14 -61.37
CA PRO A 92 13.32 24.22 -62.18
C PRO A 92 12.40 24.71 -63.31
N GLU A 93 11.61 23.80 -63.88
CA GLU A 93 10.68 24.08 -64.99
C GLU A 93 9.51 24.97 -64.57
N SER A 94 9.23 25.10 -63.27
CA SER A 94 8.08 25.84 -62.74
C SER A 94 8.46 27.02 -61.83
N GLY A 95 9.75 27.30 -61.63
CA GLY A 95 10.22 28.46 -60.86
C GLY A 95 9.92 28.43 -59.35
N PHE A 96 9.73 27.24 -58.77
CA PHE A 96 9.53 27.05 -57.32
C PHE A 96 10.25 25.81 -56.81
N ALA A 97 10.38 25.69 -55.48
CA ALA A 97 10.85 24.50 -54.78
C ALA A 97 9.81 24.02 -53.76
N ASN A 98 9.67 22.71 -53.61
CA ASN A 98 8.88 22.10 -52.55
C ASN A 98 9.77 21.81 -51.35
N VAL A 99 9.34 22.23 -50.16
CA VAL A 99 10.02 21.96 -48.88
C VAL A 99 9.12 21.03 -48.07
N TYR A 100 9.63 19.83 -47.76
CA TYR A 100 8.91 18.81 -47.00
C TYR A 100 9.47 18.72 -45.58
N GLY A 101 8.64 18.99 -44.57
CA GLY A 101 8.98 18.81 -43.16
C GLY A 101 8.61 17.41 -42.68
N THR A 102 9.45 16.79 -41.85
CA THR A 102 9.15 15.54 -41.13
C THR A 102 9.40 15.76 -39.64
N ASP A 103 8.38 15.54 -38.81
CA ASP A 103 8.53 15.57 -37.35
C ASP A 103 9.44 14.43 -36.89
N VAL A 104 10.54 14.79 -36.23
CA VAL A 104 11.53 13.87 -35.66
C VAL A 104 11.64 14.01 -34.14
N THR A 105 10.68 14.66 -33.48
CA THR A 105 10.69 14.96 -32.04
C THR A 105 10.89 13.71 -31.19
N ALA A 106 10.13 12.65 -31.46
CA ALA A 106 10.25 11.37 -30.75
C ALA A 106 11.60 10.67 -31.02
N LEU A 107 12.07 10.70 -32.27
CA LEU A 107 13.37 10.15 -32.67
C LEU A 107 14.54 10.91 -32.02
N ARG A 108 14.42 12.22 -31.82
CA ARG A 108 15.41 13.06 -31.12
C ARG A 108 15.38 12.85 -29.62
N ALA A 109 14.21 12.66 -29.01
CA ALA A 109 14.09 12.29 -27.60
C ALA A 109 14.78 10.95 -27.30
N ILE A 110 14.66 9.98 -28.21
CA ILE A 110 15.37 8.69 -28.13
C ILE A 110 16.88 8.84 -28.39
N ARG A 111 17.28 9.82 -29.22
CA ARG A 111 18.69 10.16 -29.50
C ARG A 111 19.35 11.04 -28.45
N LYS A 112 18.64 11.58 -27.45
CA LYS A 112 19.25 12.26 -26.27
C LYS A 112 19.97 11.21 -25.41
N PHE A 113 21.14 10.83 -25.93
CA PHE A 113 22.29 10.07 -25.44
C PHE A 113 22.12 9.12 -24.23
N PRO A 114 22.13 7.78 -24.46
CA PRO A 114 22.39 6.77 -23.43
C PRO A 114 23.68 7.00 -22.62
N ASP A 115 24.71 7.59 -23.25
CA ASP A 115 26.00 7.91 -22.63
C ASP A 115 25.97 9.13 -21.70
N GLN A 116 24.89 9.93 -21.74
CA GLN A 116 24.68 11.07 -20.82
C GLN A 116 23.67 10.73 -19.71
N ASN A 117 23.05 9.56 -19.76
CA ASN A 117 22.14 9.12 -18.70
C ASN A 117 22.97 8.71 -17.47
N PRO A 118 22.83 9.41 -16.33
CA PRO A 118 23.54 9.05 -15.11
C PRO A 118 23.08 7.70 -14.55
N ASN A 119 21.89 7.23 -14.98
CA ASN A 119 21.36 5.94 -14.58
C ASN A 119 21.85 4.82 -15.52
N PRO A 120 21.96 3.57 -15.00
CA PRO A 120 22.33 2.41 -15.80
C PRO A 120 21.42 2.19 -17.01
N VAL A 121 22.02 2.06 -18.20
CA VAL A 121 21.32 1.68 -19.44
C VAL A 121 22.04 0.50 -20.06
N LEU A 122 21.30 -0.58 -20.31
CA LEU A 122 21.75 -1.76 -21.04
C LEU A 122 20.89 -1.94 -22.29
N LYS A 123 21.44 -2.57 -23.32
CA LYS A 123 20.66 -3.06 -24.47
C LYS A 123 20.96 -4.52 -24.71
N ALA A 124 19.93 -5.27 -25.08
CA ALA A 124 20.08 -6.65 -25.54
C ALA A 124 19.49 -6.81 -26.94
N ASP A 125 20.01 -7.76 -27.72
CA ASP A 125 19.38 -8.15 -28.99
C ASP A 125 18.11 -9.00 -28.73
N LEU A 126 17.38 -9.36 -29.80
CA LEU A 126 16.17 -10.20 -29.69
C LEU A 126 16.40 -11.58 -29.04
N SER A 127 17.65 -12.07 -29.04
CA SER A 127 18.03 -13.31 -28.38
C SER A 127 18.26 -13.15 -26.87
N GLY A 128 18.35 -11.91 -26.39
CA GLY A 128 18.62 -11.55 -25.00
C GLY A 128 20.10 -11.30 -24.70
N ALA A 129 20.97 -11.29 -25.71
CA ALA A 129 22.40 -11.08 -25.53
C ALA A 129 22.76 -9.60 -25.38
N LEU A 130 23.60 -9.27 -24.41
CA LEU A 130 24.03 -7.90 -24.10
C LEU A 130 24.78 -7.29 -25.31
N SER A 131 24.21 -6.25 -25.90
CA SER A 131 24.74 -5.56 -27.10
C SER A 131 25.27 -4.16 -26.80
N TYR A 132 24.93 -3.58 -25.64
CA TYR A 132 25.46 -2.28 -25.19
C TYR A 132 25.26 -2.08 -23.68
N ALA A 133 26.18 -1.36 -23.05
CA ALA A 133 26.06 -0.84 -21.69
C ALA A 133 26.71 0.54 -21.61
N ASN A 134 26.05 1.53 -21.00
CA ASN A 134 26.68 2.80 -20.67
C ASN A 134 27.62 2.65 -19.45
N GLU A 135 28.33 3.71 -19.03
CA GLU A 135 29.28 3.66 -17.91
C GLU A 135 28.64 3.10 -16.62
N ALA A 136 27.43 3.58 -16.29
CA ALA A 136 26.68 3.11 -15.12
C ALA A 136 26.21 1.64 -15.30
N GLY A 137 25.74 1.26 -16.48
CA GLY A 137 25.34 -0.11 -16.83
C GLY A 137 26.50 -1.11 -16.84
N ALA A 138 27.72 -0.65 -17.14
CA ALA A 138 28.91 -1.49 -17.07
C ALA A 138 29.24 -1.94 -15.64
N SER A 139 28.76 -1.23 -14.61
CA SER A 139 28.85 -1.71 -13.23
C SER A 139 27.91 -2.89 -12.97
N ILE A 140 26.69 -2.84 -13.51
CA ILE A 140 25.69 -3.93 -13.45
C ILE A 140 26.18 -5.17 -14.19
N ALA A 141 26.68 -4.99 -15.42
CA ALA A 141 27.23 -6.09 -16.21
C ALA A 141 28.38 -6.80 -15.47
N ARG A 142 29.29 -6.04 -14.85
CA ARG A 142 30.37 -6.61 -14.02
C ARG A 142 29.85 -7.34 -12.78
N ALA A 143 28.84 -6.80 -12.09
CA ALA A 143 28.27 -7.43 -10.91
C ALA A 143 27.57 -8.76 -11.23
N TRP A 144 27.00 -8.89 -12.43
CA TRP A 144 26.44 -10.15 -12.94
C TRP A 144 27.45 -11.02 -13.70
N ASP A 145 28.73 -10.65 -13.73
CA ASP A 145 29.81 -11.33 -14.48
C ASP A 145 29.51 -11.52 -15.99
N LEU A 146 28.84 -10.54 -16.59
CA LEU A 146 28.44 -10.54 -18.00
C LEU A 146 29.42 -9.78 -18.87
N LYS A 147 29.70 -10.33 -20.05
CA LYS A 147 30.43 -9.68 -21.14
C LYS A 147 29.49 -9.36 -22.30
N MET A 148 29.99 -8.56 -23.24
CA MET A 148 29.28 -8.29 -24.49
C MET A 148 29.00 -9.60 -25.24
N GLY A 149 27.75 -9.81 -25.62
CA GLY A 149 27.27 -11.05 -26.25
C GLY A 149 26.80 -12.12 -25.26
N ASP A 150 26.99 -11.95 -23.96
CA ASP A 150 26.44 -12.88 -22.96
C ASP A 150 24.93 -12.62 -22.74
N PRO A 151 24.14 -13.65 -22.47
CA PRO A 151 22.70 -13.49 -22.23
C PRO A 151 22.42 -12.75 -20.92
N LEU A 152 21.56 -11.73 -20.96
CA LEU A 152 21.00 -11.11 -19.76
C LEU A 152 20.08 -12.09 -19.01
N PRO A 153 19.82 -11.86 -17.71
CA PRO A 153 18.84 -12.63 -16.95
C PRO A 153 17.51 -12.77 -17.70
N ALA A 154 17.03 -14.01 -17.87
CA ALA A 154 15.84 -14.32 -18.67
C ALA A 154 14.61 -13.52 -18.24
N ILE A 155 14.45 -13.29 -16.93
CA ILE A 155 13.35 -12.50 -16.36
C ILE A 155 13.27 -11.07 -16.93
N LEU A 156 14.40 -10.43 -17.23
CA LEU A 156 14.41 -9.09 -17.85
C LEU A 156 13.85 -9.15 -19.27
N ILE A 157 14.30 -10.13 -20.06
CA ILE A 157 13.88 -10.27 -21.45
C ILE A 157 12.41 -10.70 -21.55
N GLU A 158 11.97 -11.60 -20.66
CA GLU A 158 10.57 -12.01 -20.56
C GLU A 158 9.66 -10.84 -20.21
N SER A 159 10.07 -9.97 -19.27
CA SER A 159 9.28 -8.78 -18.90
C SER A 159 9.12 -7.79 -20.04
N GLY A 160 10.10 -7.69 -20.96
CA GLY A 160 10.01 -6.80 -22.12
C GLY A 160 9.10 -7.32 -23.23
N ARG A 161 8.86 -8.64 -23.29
CA ARG A 161 8.03 -9.30 -24.31
C ARG A 161 6.55 -9.32 -23.94
N VAL A 162 6.25 -9.20 -22.66
CA VAL A 162 4.89 -8.96 -22.16
C VAL A 162 4.73 -7.45 -22.07
N ASP A 163 3.60 -6.88 -22.50
CA ASP A 163 3.30 -5.45 -22.30
C ASP A 163 3.02 -5.18 -20.81
N GLN A 164 4.03 -5.39 -19.96
CA GLN A 164 4.03 -5.17 -18.53
C GLN A 164 4.73 -3.85 -18.25
N GLN A 165 3.97 -2.88 -17.73
CA GLN A 165 4.50 -1.58 -17.30
C GLN A 165 5.20 -1.63 -15.93
N GLU A 166 5.24 -2.79 -15.27
CA GLU A 166 5.81 -2.93 -13.93
C GLU A 166 7.34 -3.07 -13.98
N ALA A 167 8.02 -2.34 -13.09
CA ALA A 167 9.46 -2.41 -12.96
C ALA A 167 9.88 -3.69 -12.25
N LEU A 168 10.98 -4.30 -12.68
CA LEU A 168 11.57 -5.46 -12.02
C LEU A 168 12.64 -5.02 -11.02
N GLU A 169 12.47 -5.37 -9.75
CA GLU A 169 13.48 -5.14 -8.73
C GLU A 169 14.40 -6.37 -8.62
N LEU A 170 15.68 -6.20 -8.90
CA LEU A 170 16.69 -7.27 -8.86
C LEU A 170 17.91 -6.86 -8.03
N GLU A 171 18.52 -7.85 -7.39
CA GLU A 171 19.80 -7.69 -6.71
C GLU A 171 20.96 -7.69 -7.72
N VAL A 172 21.84 -6.71 -7.57
CA VAL A 172 23.01 -6.49 -8.42
C VAL A 172 24.21 -6.22 -7.52
N GLY A 173 25.02 -7.26 -7.28
CA GLY A 173 26.11 -7.18 -6.31
C GLY A 173 25.57 -6.91 -4.90
N GLU A 174 25.93 -5.77 -4.31
CA GLU A 174 25.46 -5.35 -2.97
C GLU A 174 24.24 -4.41 -3.01
N GLY A 175 23.76 -4.04 -4.21
CA GLY A 175 22.65 -3.10 -4.39
C GLY A 175 21.37 -3.74 -4.95
N ILE A 176 20.26 -3.01 -4.85
CA ILE A 176 18.97 -3.38 -5.45
C ILE A 176 18.64 -2.35 -6.52
N PHE A 177 18.35 -2.82 -7.74
CA PHE A 177 18.03 -2.00 -8.89
C PHE A 177 16.63 -2.29 -9.42
N SER A 178 15.91 -1.23 -9.77
CA SER A 178 14.63 -1.28 -10.47
C SER A 178 14.87 -1.16 -11.97
N PHE A 179 14.44 -2.16 -12.75
CA PHE A 179 14.63 -2.23 -14.19
C PHE A 179 13.32 -2.07 -14.94
N HIS A 180 13.29 -1.13 -15.88
CA HIS A 180 12.24 -1.01 -16.89
C HIS A 180 12.79 -1.53 -18.22
N VAL A 181 12.12 -2.53 -18.79
CA VAL A 181 12.50 -3.14 -20.06
C VAL A 181 11.50 -2.74 -21.12
N VAL A 182 11.99 -2.24 -22.25
CA VAL A 182 11.19 -1.85 -23.39
C VAL A 182 11.72 -2.58 -24.62
N GLU A 183 10.90 -3.44 -25.21
CA GLU A 183 11.19 -3.99 -26.54
C GLU A 183 11.03 -2.88 -27.58
N VAL A 184 12.01 -2.77 -28.48
CA VAL A 184 11.99 -1.82 -29.59
C VAL A 184 12.09 -2.61 -30.90
N PRO A 185 10.95 -3.08 -31.44
CA PRO A 185 10.93 -3.96 -32.61
C PRO A 185 11.64 -3.38 -33.83
N GLU A 186 11.61 -2.06 -34.02
CA GLU A 186 12.23 -1.37 -35.15
C GLU A 186 13.76 -1.47 -35.17
N PHE A 187 14.38 -1.70 -34.01
CA PHE A 187 15.82 -1.84 -33.86
C PHE A 187 16.24 -3.25 -33.45
N GLU A 188 15.30 -4.20 -33.45
CA GLU A 188 15.54 -5.61 -33.07
C GLU A 188 16.28 -5.74 -31.73
N CYS A 189 15.87 -4.94 -30.74
CA CYS A 189 16.54 -4.89 -29.44
C CYS A 189 15.60 -4.61 -28.27
N PHE A 190 16.07 -4.93 -27.07
CA PHE A 190 15.49 -4.52 -25.80
C PHE A 190 16.33 -3.41 -25.19
N ASN A 191 15.69 -2.32 -24.78
CA ASN A 191 16.30 -1.30 -23.93
C ASN A 191 15.96 -1.59 -22.47
N ILE A 192 16.98 -1.67 -21.62
CA ILE A 192 16.84 -1.90 -20.19
C ILE A 192 17.34 -0.66 -19.45
N TYR A 193 16.43 0.00 -18.73
CA TYR A 193 16.73 1.17 -17.92
C TYR A 193 16.75 0.76 -16.44
N GLY A 194 17.91 0.83 -15.80
CA GLY A 194 18.08 0.56 -14.38
C GLY A 194 18.04 1.83 -13.55
N THR A 195 17.47 1.77 -12.35
CA THR A 195 17.55 2.81 -11.32
C THR A 195 18.00 2.18 -10.01
N ASP A 196 19.05 2.71 -9.39
CA ASP A 196 19.47 2.26 -8.07
C ASP A 196 18.42 2.65 -7.03
N ILE A 197 17.81 1.65 -6.40
CA ILE A 197 16.80 1.81 -5.36
C ILE A 197 17.29 1.32 -4.00
N SER A 198 18.58 1.00 -3.87
CA SER A 198 19.18 0.46 -2.63
C SER A 198 18.92 1.37 -1.44
N ALA A 199 19.13 2.68 -1.60
CA ALA A 199 18.87 3.65 -0.53
C ALA A 199 17.38 3.73 -0.17
N ARG A 200 16.48 3.64 -1.16
CA ARG A 200 15.03 3.62 -0.93
C ARG A 200 14.61 2.36 -0.18
N LYS A 201 15.10 1.19 -0.62
CA LYS A 201 14.83 -0.12 0.01
C LYS A 201 15.38 -0.21 1.42
N ALA A 202 16.61 0.26 1.66
CA ALA A 202 17.20 0.30 2.99
C ALA A 202 16.36 1.19 3.93
N LYS A 203 15.89 2.34 3.44
CA LYS A 203 14.97 3.22 4.18
C LYS A 203 13.64 2.51 4.48
N GLU A 204 13.03 1.87 3.48
CA GLU A 204 11.78 1.09 3.66
C GLU A 204 11.96 -0.04 4.69
N GLU A 205 13.08 -0.75 4.68
CA GLU A 205 13.38 -1.83 5.62
C GLU A 205 13.54 -1.29 7.05
N VAL A 206 14.32 -0.23 7.24
CA VAL A 206 14.47 0.45 8.54
C VAL A 206 13.11 0.90 9.04
N MET A 207 12.31 1.52 8.18
CA MET A 207 10.99 2.00 8.56
C MET A 207 10.02 0.86 8.90
N THR A 208 10.10 -0.27 8.19
CA THR A 208 9.31 -1.49 8.50
C THR A 208 9.71 -2.09 9.84
N LYS A 209 11.00 -2.07 10.19
CA LYS A 209 11.48 -2.47 11.53
C LYS A 209 10.97 -1.52 12.60
N LEU A 210 10.98 -0.21 12.32
CA LEU A 210 10.45 0.81 13.22
C LEU A 210 8.92 0.72 13.39
N ALA A 211 8.19 0.26 12.38
CA ALA A 211 6.73 0.05 12.43
C ALA A 211 6.28 -0.82 13.61
N LYS A 212 7.14 -1.74 14.06
CA LYS A 212 6.86 -2.62 15.21
C LYS A 212 6.86 -1.89 16.56
N TYR A 213 7.43 -0.69 16.61
CA TYR A 213 7.60 0.10 17.83
C TYR A 213 6.67 1.31 17.90
N PHE A 214 6.02 1.65 16.79
CA PHE A 214 5.08 2.77 16.72
C PHE A 214 3.67 2.25 16.52
N SER A 215 2.67 2.98 17.02
CA SER A 215 1.28 2.68 16.66
C SER A 215 1.11 2.81 15.15
N ARG A 216 0.19 2.03 14.58
CA ARG A 216 -0.04 2.02 13.13
C ARG A 216 -0.33 3.42 12.58
N GLN A 217 -0.98 4.27 13.38
CA GLN A 217 -1.30 5.65 13.01
C GLN A 217 -0.04 6.53 12.90
N VAL A 218 0.90 6.38 13.83
CA VAL A 218 2.17 7.11 13.78
C VAL A 218 2.98 6.63 12.58
N TYR A 219 2.99 5.33 12.30
CA TYR A 219 3.62 4.79 11.09
C TYR A 219 2.99 5.36 9.81
N ASP A 220 1.67 5.24 9.63
CA ASP A 220 0.96 5.67 8.43
C ASP A 220 1.13 7.19 8.18
N SER A 221 1.09 8.01 9.23
CA SER A 221 1.30 9.46 9.13
C SER A 221 2.73 9.85 8.73
N ILE A 222 3.75 9.16 9.27
CA ILE A 222 5.14 9.39 8.86
C ILE A 222 5.34 9.02 7.38
N PHE A 223 4.67 7.97 6.89
CA PHE A 223 4.76 7.52 5.50
C PHE A 223 4.00 8.41 4.51
N ALA A 224 2.86 8.97 4.91
CA ALA A 224 2.06 9.85 4.07
C ALA A 224 2.73 11.20 3.76
N GLY A 225 3.84 11.53 4.44
CA GLY A 225 4.60 12.77 4.22
C GLY A 225 4.04 13.99 4.97
N ASP A 226 3.02 13.80 5.82
CA ASP A 226 2.49 14.81 6.75
C ASP A 226 3.45 14.97 7.95
N LEU A 227 4.67 15.42 7.65
CA LEU A 227 5.78 15.46 8.60
C LEU A 227 5.77 16.75 9.43
N GLU A 228 4.72 16.90 10.23
CA GLU A 228 4.79 17.67 11.48
C GLU A 228 4.10 16.87 12.60
N VAL A 229 4.84 15.93 13.21
CA VAL A 229 4.41 15.25 14.44
C VAL A 229 4.44 16.25 15.60
N LYS A 230 3.38 17.05 15.72
CA LYS A 230 3.17 18.00 16.81
C LYS A 230 2.30 17.37 17.89
N VAL A 231 2.43 17.89 19.11
CA VAL A 231 1.46 17.65 20.20
C VAL A 231 0.14 18.27 19.76
N GLN A 232 -0.73 17.45 19.19
CA GLN A 232 -2.07 17.82 18.77
C GLN A 232 -3.03 16.83 19.40
N THR A 233 -4.09 17.35 19.99
CA THR A 233 -5.11 16.55 20.65
C THR A 233 -6.50 17.04 20.26
N GLU A 234 -7.42 16.10 20.17
CA GLU A 234 -8.81 16.34 19.81
C GLU A 234 -9.73 15.67 20.82
N ARG A 235 -10.86 16.30 21.10
CA ARG A 235 -11.91 15.68 21.94
C ARG A 235 -12.85 14.90 21.04
N LYS A 236 -12.84 13.57 21.17
CA LYS A 236 -13.69 12.67 20.39
C LYS A 236 -14.44 11.72 21.31
N ARG A 237 -15.64 11.31 20.89
CA ARG A 237 -16.36 10.24 21.57
C ARG A 237 -15.85 8.91 21.04
N LEU A 238 -15.17 8.16 21.92
CA LEU A 238 -14.52 6.90 21.58
C LEU A 238 -15.12 5.77 22.41
N THR A 239 -15.06 4.56 21.88
CA THR A 239 -15.30 3.34 22.66
C THR A 239 -13.95 2.75 23.05
N VAL A 240 -13.70 2.65 24.35
CA VAL A 240 -12.42 2.20 24.92
C VAL A 240 -12.62 0.83 25.55
N PHE A 241 -11.72 -0.09 25.24
CA PHE A 241 -11.64 -1.44 25.74
C PHE A 241 -10.35 -1.65 26.52
N PHE A 242 -10.47 -2.31 27.67
CA PHE A 242 -9.35 -2.85 28.44
C PHE A 242 -9.56 -4.34 28.64
N SER A 243 -8.48 -5.10 28.56
CA SER A 243 -8.43 -6.49 28.99
C SER A 243 -7.16 -6.76 29.77
N ASP A 244 -7.23 -7.63 30.77
CA ASP A 244 -6.13 -8.00 31.68
C ASP A 244 -6.22 -9.51 32.01
N ILE A 245 -5.10 -10.19 32.27
CA ILE A 245 -5.12 -11.61 32.62
C ILE A 245 -5.45 -11.72 34.11
N LYS A 246 -6.51 -12.48 34.44
CA LYS A 246 -6.89 -12.72 35.83
C LYS A 246 -5.79 -13.51 36.54
N SER A 247 -5.43 -13.06 37.75
CA SER A 247 -4.38 -13.68 38.57
C SER A 247 -3.01 -13.73 37.87
N PHE A 248 -2.69 -12.75 37.02
CA PHE A 248 -1.41 -12.70 36.31
C PHE A 248 -0.19 -12.79 37.24
N THR A 249 -0.23 -12.15 38.42
CA THR A 249 0.86 -12.25 39.42
C THR A 249 1.16 -13.71 39.79
N GLU A 250 0.14 -14.52 40.06
CA GLU A 250 0.31 -15.94 40.38
C GLU A 250 0.91 -16.72 39.20
N LEU A 251 0.49 -16.37 37.99
CA LEU A 251 1.02 -16.96 36.76
C LEU A 251 2.51 -16.60 36.55
N THR A 252 2.93 -15.37 36.90
CA THR A 252 4.34 -14.96 36.84
C THR A 252 5.22 -15.62 37.89
N GLU A 253 4.67 -15.96 39.07
CA GLU A 253 5.43 -16.62 40.14
C GLU A 253 5.68 -18.11 39.85
N ARG A 254 4.83 -18.75 39.05
CA ARG A 254 4.89 -20.20 38.77
C ARG A 254 5.60 -20.56 37.46
N LEU A 255 5.73 -19.61 36.54
CA LEU A 255 6.33 -19.86 35.22
C LEU A 255 7.75 -19.33 35.15
N GLU A 256 8.62 -20.09 34.48
CA GLU A 256 9.94 -19.60 34.09
C GLU A 256 9.80 -18.40 33.13
N PRO A 257 10.69 -17.39 33.22
CA PRO A 257 10.59 -16.15 32.45
C PRO A 257 10.46 -16.36 30.93
N GLU A 258 11.15 -17.35 30.36
CA GLU A 258 11.11 -17.67 28.93
C GLU A 258 9.71 -18.17 28.53
N VAL A 259 9.12 -19.05 29.34
CA VAL A 259 7.79 -19.63 29.10
C VAL A 259 6.71 -18.56 29.25
N LEU A 260 6.86 -17.68 30.25
CA LEU A 260 5.97 -16.53 30.43
C LEU A 260 6.01 -15.59 29.22
N THR A 261 7.21 -15.32 28.70
CA THR A 261 7.41 -14.46 27.52
C THR A 261 6.74 -15.07 26.28
N GLU A 262 6.88 -16.37 26.06
CA GLU A 262 6.20 -17.08 24.98
C GLU A 262 4.67 -17.02 25.11
N LEU A 263 4.14 -17.23 26.31
CA LEU A 263 2.70 -17.15 26.59
C LEU A 263 2.15 -15.76 26.34
N LEU A 264 2.81 -14.73 26.86
CA LEU A 264 2.42 -13.34 26.63
C LEU A 264 2.48 -12.97 25.15
N THR A 265 3.52 -13.42 24.45
CA THR A 265 3.66 -13.16 23.01
C THR A 265 2.54 -13.82 22.21
N ASP A 266 2.20 -15.09 22.49
CA ASP A 266 1.09 -15.80 21.85
C ASP A 266 -0.26 -15.10 22.14
N TYR A 267 -0.52 -14.78 23.41
CA TYR A 267 -1.72 -14.08 23.83
C TYR A 267 -1.85 -12.70 23.16
N LEU A 268 -0.86 -11.82 23.30
CA LEU A 268 -0.92 -10.46 22.78
C LEU A 268 -0.98 -10.43 21.25
N SER A 269 -0.34 -11.39 20.56
CA SER A 269 -0.41 -11.51 19.11
C SER A 269 -1.84 -11.82 18.65
N VAL A 270 -2.47 -12.86 19.22
CA VAL A 270 -3.85 -13.24 18.87
C VAL A 270 -4.84 -12.11 19.19
N MET A 271 -4.73 -11.48 20.37
CA MET A 271 -5.62 -10.38 20.74
C MET A 271 -5.46 -9.17 19.82
N THR A 272 -4.23 -8.85 19.42
CA THR A 272 -3.95 -7.74 18.50
C THR A 272 -4.47 -8.01 17.10
N GLU A 273 -4.32 -9.23 16.59
CA GLU A 273 -4.88 -9.62 15.29
C GLU A 273 -6.41 -9.46 15.28
N ILE A 274 -7.09 -9.88 16.34
CA ILE A 274 -8.54 -9.70 16.49
C ILE A 274 -8.90 -8.21 16.59
N ALA A 275 -8.15 -7.42 17.36
CA ALA A 275 -8.39 -5.98 17.47
C ALA A 275 -8.32 -5.29 16.10
N VAL A 276 -7.26 -5.55 15.33
CA VAL A 276 -7.07 -4.98 13.99
C VAL A 276 -8.15 -5.46 13.03
N LYS A 277 -8.55 -6.74 13.08
CA LYS A 277 -9.62 -7.32 12.25
C LYS A 277 -10.96 -6.58 12.42
N HIS A 278 -11.29 -6.16 13.63
CA HIS A 278 -12.54 -5.42 13.91
C HIS A 278 -12.43 -3.91 13.64
N GLY A 279 -11.24 -3.41 13.32
CA GLY A 279 -10.97 -1.98 13.11
C GLY A 279 -10.63 -1.22 14.39
N GLY A 280 -10.21 -1.93 15.43
CA GLY A 280 -9.74 -1.33 16.68
C GLY A 280 -8.32 -0.79 16.56
N THR A 281 -8.07 0.34 17.21
CA THR A 281 -6.73 0.91 17.37
C THR A 281 -6.14 0.39 18.68
N VAL A 282 -5.10 -0.44 18.60
CA VAL A 282 -4.32 -0.85 19.78
C VAL A 282 -3.48 0.35 20.22
N ASP A 283 -3.75 0.84 21.44
CA ASP A 283 -3.04 1.98 22.03
C ASP A 283 -1.68 1.51 22.59
N LYS A 284 -1.73 0.60 23.57
CA LYS A 284 -0.54 0.05 24.23
C LYS A 284 -0.83 -1.25 24.97
N TYR A 285 0.27 -1.93 25.29
CA TYR A 285 0.31 -3.01 26.29
C TYR A 285 0.78 -2.45 27.62
N ILE A 286 0.14 -2.87 28.72
CA ILE A 286 0.48 -2.46 30.09
C ILE A 286 0.71 -3.75 30.89
N GLY A 287 1.91 -4.32 30.79
CA GLY A 287 2.16 -5.66 31.30
C GLY A 287 1.41 -6.70 30.47
N ASP A 288 0.49 -7.43 31.10
CA ASP A 288 -0.45 -8.37 30.47
C ASP A 288 -1.75 -7.72 29.98
N ALA A 289 -1.98 -6.45 30.33
CA ALA A 289 -3.15 -5.73 29.88
C ALA A 289 -3.00 -5.19 28.45
N ILE A 290 -4.10 -5.21 27.69
CA ILE A 290 -4.22 -4.61 26.37
C ILE A 290 -5.27 -3.49 26.40
N MET A 291 -4.91 -2.33 25.85
CA MET A 291 -5.80 -1.19 25.68
C MET A 291 -6.08 -0.97 24.19
N VAL A 292 -7.36 -0.95 23.84
CA VAL A 292 -7.83 -0.73 22.46
C VAL A 292 -8.90 0.36 22.47
N PHE A 293 -8.96 1.19 21.43
CA PHE A 293 -10.08 2.11 21.24
C PHE A 293 -10.59 2.13 19.81
N PHE A 294 -11.86 2.54 19.67
CA PHE A 294 -12.57 2.70 18.41
C PHE A 294 -13.09 4.12 18.27
N GLY A 295 -13.21 4.58 17.02
CA GLY A 295 -13.68 5.93 16.67
C GLY A 295 -12.57 6.92 16.31
N ASP A 296 -11.31 6.46 16.31
CA ASP A 296 -10.16 7.22 15.83
C ASP A 296 -9.02 6.26 15.42
N PRO A 297 -8.27 6.52 14.33
CA PRO A 297 -8.39 7.68 13.42
C PRO A 297 -9.56 7.57 12.44
N VAL A 298 -10.09 6.36 12.26
CA VAL A 298 -11.25 6.07 11.43
C VAL A 298 -12.42 5.72 12.34
N SER A 299 -13.58 6.33 12.07
CA SER A 299 -14.84 6.04 12.76
C SER A 299 -15.89 5.65 11.73
N ARG A 300 -16.71 4.65 12.06
CA ARG A 300 -17.91 4.28 11.26
C ARG A 300 -19.20 4.85 11.85
N GLY A 301 -19.10 5.70 12.87
CA GLY A 301 -20.21 6.14 13.69
C GLY A 301 -20.12 5.56 15.10
N HIS A 302 -20.55 6.31 16.10
CA HIS A 302 -20.39 5.92 17.50
C HIS A 302 -21.07 4.60 17.85
N GLN A 303 -22.18 4.28 17.18
CA GLN A 303 -22.93 3.04 17.40
C GLN A 303 -22.18 1.85 16.80
N GLU A 304 -21.77 1.97 15.54
CA GLU A 304 -21.02 0.95 14.81
C GLU A 304 -19.66 0.67 15.45
N ASP A 305 -18.97 1.71 15.92
CA ASP A 305 -17.71 1.60 16.64
C ASP A 305 -17.88 0.88 17.98
N ALA A 306 -18.97 1.16 18.72
CA ALA A 306 -19.29 0.47 19.97
C ALA A 306 -19.65 -1.00 19.73
N VAL A 307 -20.46 -1.29 18.71
CA VAL A 307 -20.82 -2.66 18.34
C VAL A 307 -19.57 -3.44 17.94
N ALA A 308 -18.73 -2.89 17.05
CA ALA A 308 -17.48 -3.52 16.62
C ALA A 308 -16.54 -3.80 17.80
N CYS A 309 -16.43 -2.87 18.76
CA CYS A 309 -15.63 -3.06 19.96
C CYS A 309 -16.14 -4.23 20.83
N VAL A 310 -17.45 -4.37 20.98
CA VAL A 310 -18.03 -5.47 21.78
C VAL A 310 -17.95 -6.80 21.01
N CYS A 311 -18.13 -6.79 19.69
CA CYS A 311 -17.88 -7.95 18.83
C CYS A 311 -16.43 -8.43 18.91
N MET A 312 -15.48 -7.50 18.91
CA MET A 312 -14.06 -7.78 19.13
C MET A 312 -13.83 -8.45 20.48
N ALA A 313 -14.38 -7.91 21.57
CA ALA A 313 -14.25 -8.50 22.90
C ALA A 313 -14.85 -9.92 22.98
N LEU A 314 -15.99 -10.16 22.32
CA LEU A 314 -16.59 -11.49 22.22
C LEU A 314 -15.70 -12.48 21.45
N GLU A 315 -15.08 -12.05 20.35
CA GLU A 315 -14.14 -12.87 19.57
C GLU A 315 -12.85 -13.15 20.34
N MET A 316 -12.30 -12.16 21.06
CA MET A 316 -11.16 -12.31 21.97
C MET A 316 -11.44 -13.35 23.05
N ARG A 317 -12.63 -13.28 23.68
CA ARG A 317 -13.09 -14.27 24.67
C ARG A 317 -13.16 -15.68 24.09
N ALA A 318 -13.65 -15.82 22.85
CA ALA A 318 -13.71 -17.12 22.17
C ALA A 318 -12.31 -17.67 21.85
N ALA A 319 -11.42 -16.84 21.29
CA ALA A 319 -10.05 -17.21 20.94
C ALA A 319 -9.21 -17.62 22.16
N LEU A 320 -9.53 -17.08 23.35
CA LEU A 320 -8.91 -17.49 24.61
C LEU A 320 -9.09 -18.98 24.91
N GLY A 321 -10.22 -19.57 24.48
CA GLY A 321 -10.47 -21.01 24.59
C GLY A 321 -9.41 -21.84 23.84
N ASP A 322 -9.05 -21.40 22.64
CA ASP A 322 -8.03 -22.06 21.83
C ASP A 322 -6.62 -21.88 22.41
N ILE A 323 -6.30 -20.67 22.86
CA ILE A 323 -5.02 -20.38 23.54
C ILE A 323 -4.89 -21.29 24.77
N ARG A 324 -5.92 -21.33 25.61
CA ARG A 324 -5.94 -22.19 26.80
C ARG A 324 -5.72 -23.65 26.45
N ALA A 325 -6.41 -24.17 25.43
CA ALA A 325 -6.25 -25.56 25.00
C ALA A 325 -4.82 -25.87 24.51
N ARG A 326 -4.17 -24.94 23.81
CA ARG A 326 -2.76 -25.09 23.39
C ARG A 326 -1.82 -25.12 24.60
N TRP A 327 -1.99 -24.19 25.53
CA TRP A 327 -1.10 -24.08 26.69
C TRP A 327 -1.31 -25.17 27.73
N GLN A 328 -2.53 -25.68 27.90
CA GLN A 328 -2.80 -26.86 28.72
C GLN A 328 -2.06 -28.09 28.20
N LYS A 329 -2.03 -28.30 26.87
CA LYS A 329 -1.25 -29.40 26.26
C LYS A 329 0.26 -29.27 26.46
N ARG A 330 0.74 -28.04 26.68
CA ARG A 330 2.15 -27.73 27.00
C ARG A 330 2.46 -27.80 28.51
N GLY A 331 1.49 -28.17 29.34
CA GLY A 331 1.67 -28.37 30.78
C GLY A 331 1.26 -27.19 31.67
N LEU A 332 0.64 -26.13 31.12
CA LEU A 332 0.07 -25.05 31.93
C LEU A 332 -1.21 -25.53 32.63
N SER A 333 -1.12 -25.74 33.95
CA SER A 333 -2.24 -26.21 34.77
C SER A 333 -3.16 -25.10 35.28
N LEU A 334 -2.70 -23.84 35.22
CA LEU A 334 -3.48 -22.67 35.63
C LEU A 334 -4.50 -22.27 34.56
N PRO A 335 -5.71 -21.83 34.94
CA PRO A 335 -6.67 -21.29 34.00
C PRO A 335 -6.19 -19.94 33.47
N LEU A 336 -6.04 -19.83 32.15
CA LEU A 336 -5.81 -18.56 31.47
C LEU A 336 -7.16 -17.86 31.25
N ASP A 337 -7.57 -17.07 32.23
CA ASP A 337 -8.80 -16.26 32.21
C ASP A 337 -8.45 -14.79 32.03
N VAL A 338 -9.34 -14.02 31.41
CA VAL A 338 -9.17 -12.57 31.25
C VAL A 338 -10.36 -11.81 31.81
N ARG A 339 -10.14 -10.58 32.24
CA ARG A 339 -11.21 -9.63 32.57
C ARG A 339 -11.30 -8.61 31.45
N MET A 340 -12.50 -8.18 31.09
CA MET A 340 -12.71 -7.24 29.99
C MET A 340 -13.68 -6.12 30.40
N GLY A 341 -13.33 -4.89 30.06
CA GLY A 341 -14.10 -3.68 30.36
C GLY A 341 -14.26 -2.79 29.14
N VAL A 342 -15.49 -2.35 28.86
CA VAL A 342 -15.81 -1.44 27.74
C VAL A 342 -16.59 -0.21 28.21
N HIS A 343 -16.12 0.96 27.80
CA HIS A 343 -16.86 2.21 28.01
C HIS A 343 -16.80 3.11 26.78
N THR A 344 -17.92 3.75 26.46
CA THR A 344 -18.04 4.73 25.39
C THR A 344 -18.26 6.12 25.96
N GLY A 345 -17.32 7.03 25.71
CA GLY A 345 -17.36 8.37 26.30
C GLY A 345 -16.49 9.37 25.55
N VAL A 346 -16.62 10.65 25.90
CA VAL A 346 -15.78 11.71 25.32
C VAL A 346 -14.39 11.66 25.95
N CYS A 347 -13.39 11.36 25.14
CA CYS A 347 -11.98 11.26 25.52
C CYS A 347 -11.17 12.31 24.75
N THR A 348 -9.96 12.60 25.22
CA THR A 348 -8.99 13.38 24.46
C THR A 348 -8.02 12.41 23.79
N VAL A 349 -7.92 12.44 22.47
CA VAL A 349 -7.04 11.58 21.66
C VAL A 349 -6.03 12.40 20.89
N GLY A 350 -4.83 11.88 20.71
CA GLY A 350 -3.79 12.53 19.91
C GLY A 350 -2.38 12.20 20.37
N ASN A 351 -1.41 13.00 19.93
CA ASN A 351 -0.02 12.86 20.33
C ASN A 351 0.20 13.50 21.71
N PHE A 352 0.48 12.67 22.72
CA PHE A 352 0.84 13.10 24.07
C PHE A 352 2.32 12.81 24.35
N GLY A 353 2.96 13.61 25.20
CA GLY A 353 4.32 13.34 25.67
C GLY A 353 5.21 14.57 25.71
N SER A 354 6.52 14.37 25.63
CA SER A 354 7.52 15.43 25.56
C SER A 354 7.91 15.71 24.11
N ARG A 355 8.73 16.75 23.88
CA ARG A 355 9.26 17.05 22.54
C ARG A 355 10.06 15.89 21.92
N ASP A 356 10.65 15.06 22.77
CA ASP A 356 11.56 13.98 22.36
C ASP A 356 10.88 12.60 22.39
N ARG A 357 9.68 12.50 22.98
CA ARG A 357 8.92 11.25 23.08
C ARG A 357 7.43 11.52 23.06
N LEU A 358 6.80 11.17 21.94
CA LEU A 358 5.37 11.28 21.73
C LEU A 358 4.76 9.90 21.58
N ASP A 359 3.64 9.67 22.25
CA ASP A 359 2.79 8.50 22.12
C ASP A 359 1.41 8.97 21.62
N TYR A 360 0.93 8.36 20.54
CA TYR A 360 -0.45 8.55 20.09
C TYR A 360 -1.38 7.73 20.98
N THR A 361 -2.17 8.38 21.83
CA THR A 361 -2.92 7.69 22.89
C THR A 361 -4.20 8.44 23.24
N THR A 362 -5.07 7.80 24.02
CA THR A 362 -6.26 8.43 24.58
C THR A 362 -6.09 8.70 26.07
N VAL A 363 -6.53 9.88 26.53
CA VAL A 363 -6.46 10.30 27.92
C VAL A 363 -7.80 10.87 28.35
N GLY A 364 -8.21 10.57 29.58
CA GLY A 364 -9.37 11.19 30.21
C GLY A 364 -10.03 10.30 31.25
N ASN A 365 -10.99 10.88 31.98
CA ASN A 365 -11.73 10.14 33.01
C ASN A 365 -12.50 8.94 32.43
N ASN A 366 -12.99 9.04 31.20
CA ASN A 366 -13.71 7.97 30.52
C ASN A 366 -12.80 6.79 30.14
N VAL A 367 -11.51 7.05 29.85
CA VAL A 367 -10.51 5.98 29.67
C VAL A 367 -10.31 5.22 30.97
N ASN A 368 -10.16 5.95 32.08
CA ASN A 368 -10.02 5.34 33.41
C ASN A 368 -11.27 4.56 33.85
N LEU A 369 -12.45 4.95 33.39
CA LEU A 369 -13.68 4.20 33.65
C LEU A 369 -13.65 2.82 32.96
N ALA A 370 -13.22 2.74 31.70
CA ALA A 370 -13.08 1.47 30.99
C ALA A 370 -12.15 0.50 31.74
N SER A 371 -10.98 0.98 32.19
CA SER A 371 -10.05 0.17 32.99
C SER A 371 -10.66 -0.30 34.31
N ARG A 372 -11.50 0.50 34.96
CA ARG A 372 -12.14 0.09 36.23
C ARG A 372 -13.29 -0.89 36.04
N LEU A 373 -13.98 -0.81 34.90
CA LEU A 373 -14.94 -1.84 34.50
C LEU A 373 -14.23 -3.18 34.30
N GLU A 374 -13.07 -3.18 33.63
CA GLU A 374 -12.23 -4.38 33.51
C GLU A 374 -11.87 -4.93 34.89
N THR A 375 -11.32 -4.10 35.79
CA THR A 375 -10.88 -4.58 37.11
C THR A 375 -12.03 -5.15 37.95
N SER A 376 -13.26 -4.64 37.72
CA SER A 376 -14.48 -5.09 38.40
C SER A 376 -15.15 -6.30 37.73
N ALA A 377 -14.67 -6.70 36.55
CA ALA A 377 -15.23 -7.82 35.81
C ALA A 377 -14.76 -9.16 36.43
N GLU A 378 -15.66 -10.14 36.37
CA GLU A 378 -15.35 -11.53 36.71
C GLU A 378 -14.55 -12.24 35.60
N ALA A 379 -14.13 -13.48 35.84
CA ALA A 379 -13.33 -14.26 34.90
C ALA A 379 -14.04 -14.50 33.55
N ASN A 380 -13.47 -13.99 32.47
CA ASN A 380 -13.98 -13.94 31.09
C ASN A 380 -15.26 -13.10 30.92
N GLN A 381 -15.58 -12.27 31.90
CA GLN A 381 -16.71 -11.38 31.82
C GLN A 381 -16.34 -10.15 30.97
N ILE A 382 -17.27 -9.73 30.12
CA ILE A 382 -17.18 -8.48 29.35
C ILE A 382 -18.14 -7.49 29.98
N LEU A 383 -17.60 -6.65 30.87
CA LEU A 383 -18.37 -5.64 31.59
C LEU A 383 -18.45 -4.35 30.78
N ILE A 384 -19.66 -3.85 30.55
CA ILE A 384 -19.90 -2.63 29.78
C ILE A 384 -20.67 -1.60 30.61
N SER A 385 -20.36 -0.32 30.41
CA SER A 385 -21.11 0.80 31.00
C SER A 385 -22.50 0.96 30.38
N HIS A 386 -23.39 1.67 31.08
CA HIS A 386 -24.69 2.07 30.53
C HIS A 386 -24.59 2.84 29.20
N ASP A 387 -23.61 3.74 29.05
CA ASP A 387 -23.41 4.50 27.80
C ASP A 387 -23.11 3.58 26.60
N THR A 388 -22.29 2.55 26.82
CA THR A 388 -22.00 1.54 25.79
C THR A 388 -23.23 0.66 25.53
N TYR A 389 -23.93 0.22 26.59
CA TYR A 389 -25.14 -0.57 26.47
C TYR A 389 -26.20 0.11 25.58
N LEU A 390 -26.43 1.41 25.75
CA LEU A 390 -27.39 2.15 24.92
C LEU A 390 -27.08 2.10 23.42
N LEU A 391 -25.81 1.98 23.05
CA LEU A 391 -25.37 1.90 21.65
C LEU A 391 -25.44 0.46 21.12
N VAL A 392 -25.20 -0.55 21.96
CA VAL A 392 -25.05 -1.93 21.49
C VAL A 392 -26.29 -2.81 21.72
N ARG A 393 -27.25 -2.39 22.55
CA ARG A 393 -28.40 -3.20 22.99
C ARG A 393 -29.28 -3.78 21.87
N GLU A 394 -29.25 -3.20 20.68
CA GLU A 394 -30.02 -3.67 19.52
C GLU A 394 -29.30 -4.80 18.77
N ALA A 395 -27.97 -4.86 18.86
CA ALA A 395 -27.12 -5.83 18.15
C ALA A 395 -26.55 -6.92 19.08
N ILE A 396 -26.33 -6.59 20.35
CA ILE A 396 -25.66 -7.43 21.34
C ILE A 396 -26.62 -7.71 22.50
N ARG A 397 -26.73 -8.99 22.87
CA ARG A 397 -27.45 -9.39 24.07
C ARG A 397 -26.65 -8.99 25.30
N CYS A 398 -27.28 -8.22 26.19
CA CYS A 398 -26.68 -7.82 27.46
C CYS A 398 -27.53 -8.27 28.65
N ARG A 399 -26.87 -8.62 29.75
CA ARG A 399 -27.49 -8.86 31.06
C ARG A 399 -27.23 -7.66 31.97
N GLU A 400 -28.27 -7.10 32.54
CA GLU A 400 -28.13 -6.08 33.59
C GLU A 400 -27.59 -6.73 34.87
N LEU A 401 -26.58 -6.13 35.49
CA LEU A 401 -25.99 -6.65 36.73
C LEU A 401 -26.34 -5.77 37.93
N GLY A 402 -26.11 -4.46 37.81
CA GLY A 402 -26.32 -3.49 38.89
C GLY A 402 -25.29 -2.36 38.83
N GLU A 403 -25.27 -1.54 39.88
CA GLU A 403 -24.36 -0.41 39.98
C GLU A 403 -23.04 -0.81 40.67
N ILE A 404 -21.93 -0.30 40.15
CA ILE A 404 -20.62 -0.41 40.81
C ILE A 404 -20.15 0.95 41.31
N GLU A 405 -19.53 0.98 42.49
CA GLU A 405 -18.83 2.16 42.97
C GLU A 405 -17.43 2.23 42.36
N VAL A 406 -17.18 3.32 41.65
CA VAL A 406 -15.92 3.52 40.95
C VAL A 406 -15.12 4.62 41.66
N LYS A 407 -13.90 4.29 42.12
CA LYS A 407 -13.01 5.23 42.83
C LYS A 407 -12.93 6.58 42.11
N ASN A 408 -12.99 7.71 42.80
CA ASN A 408 -12.97 9.06 42.18
C ASN A 408 -14.15 9.37 41.22
N MET A 409 -15.27 8.65 41.30
CA MET A 409 -16.52 9.03 40.66
C MET A 409 -17.58 9.35 41.71
N LYS A 410 -18.39 10.38 41.46
CA LYS A 410 -19.37 10.88 42.44
C LYS A 410 -20.65 10.06 42.51
N HIS A 411 -20.94 9.29 41.45
CA HIS A 411 -22.14 8.50 41.33
C HIS A 411 -21.76 7.05 40.97
N PRO A 412 -22.49 6.06 41.49
CA PRO A 412 -22.37 4.68 41.03
C PRO A 412 -22.66 4.59 39.53
N ILE A 413 -22.10 3.57 38.90
CA ILE A 413 -22.25 3.35 37.45
C ILE A 413 -23.00 2.07 37.24
N GLN A 414 -24.15 2.18 36.56
CA GLN A 414 -24.91 1.03 36.10
C GLN A 414 -24.10 0.23 35.08
N THR A 415 -24.00 -1.08 35.30
CA THR A 415 -23.22 -2.01 34.49
C THR A 415 -24.07 -3.11 33.88
N TYR A 416 -23.57 -3.60 32.76
CA TYR A 416 -24.17 -4.69 31.99
C TYR A 416 -23.06 -5.65 31.58
N GLU A 417 -23.41 -6.91 31.38
CA GLU A 417 -22.52 -7.90 30.80
C GLU A 417 -22.90 -8.19 29.37
N ALA A 418 -21.94 -8.13 28.44
CA ALA A 418 -22.15 -8.54 27.06
C ALA A 418 -22.05 -10.07 26.93
N LEU A 419 -23.17 -10.70 26.52
CA LEU A 419 -23.27 -12.15 26.43
C LEU A 419 -22.90 -12.67 25.04
N GLY A 420 -23.38 -12.03 23.96
CA GLY A 420 -23.15 -12.51 22.60
C GLY A 420 -24.09 -11.90 21.56
N HIS A 421 -24.08 -12.45 20.34
CA HIS A 421 -24.96 -12.06 19.25
C HIS A 421 -26.31 -12.79 19.35
N GLY A 422 -27.42 -12.07 19.16
CA GLY A 422 -28.76 -12.67 18.95
C GLY A 422 -29.78 -12.51 20.08
N SER A 423 -31.04 -12.80 19.75
CA SER A 423 -32.19 -12.78 20.65
C SER A 423 -32.25 -14.05 21.51
N GLU A 424 -32.39 -13.88 22.82
CA GLU A 424 -32.89 -14.84 23.83
C GLU A 424 -32.38 -16.31 23.85
N ALA A 425 -31.38 -16.72 23.08
CA ALA A 425 -30.71 -18.01 23.31
C ALA A 425 -29.75 -17.87 24.50
N GLU A 426 -30.15 -18.36 25.68
CA GLU A 426 -29.36 -18.28 26.93
C GLU A 426 -27.99 -18.91 26.76
N LEU A 427 -26.96 -18.06 26.66
CA LEU A 427 -25.58 -18.47 26.82
C LEU A 427 -25.37 -18.80 28.30
N LEU A 428 -24.91 -20.03 28.56
CA LEU A 428 -24.63 -20.50 29.92
C LEU A 428 -23.11 -20.44 30.14
N ASP A 429 -22.63 -19.43 30.87
CA ASP A 429 -21.28 -19.42 31.45
C ASP A 429 -21.41 -19.43 32.97
N ALA A 430 -21.02 -20.54 33.59
CA ALA A 430 -21.06 -20.75 35.03
C ALA A 430 -19.75 -21.36 35.50
N ALA A 431 -19.16 -20.77 36.53
CA ALA A 431 -17.96 -21.28 37.20
C ALA A 431 -18.22 -21.42 38.70
N LEU A 432 -17.92 -22.61 39.23
CA LEU A 432 -17.93 -23.00 40.63
C LEU A 432 -16.58 -23.67 40.95
N ASP A 433 -16.29 -23.91 42.23
CA ASP A 433 -15.03 -24.54 42.65
C ASP A 433 -14.81 -25.89 41.93
N GLY A 434 -13.77 -25.96 41.09
CA GLY A 434 -13.46 -27.13 40.26
C GLY A 434 -14.41 -27.42 39.08
N PHE A 435 -15.44 -26.60 38.83
CA PHE A 435 -16.45 -26.87 37.79
C PHE A 435 -16.75 -25.63 36.96
N ARG A 436 -16.52 -25.70 35.64
CA ARG A 436 -16.90 -24.63 34.71
C ARG A 436 -17.62 -25.17 33.50
N VAL A 437 -18.74 -24.52 33.16
CA VAL A 437 -19.54 -24.83 31.98
C VAL A 437 -19.70 -23.56 31.16
N TYR A 438 -19.27 -23.63 29.91
CA TYR A 438 -19.52 -22.62 28.88
C TYR A 438 -20.30 -23.27 27.74
N VAL A 439 -21.54 -22.83 27.52
CA VAL A 439 -22.40 -23.27 26.43
C VAL A 439 -22.87 -22.04 25.68
N ASP A 440 -22.39 -21.91 24.44
CA ASP A 440 -22.87 -20.94 23.47
C ASP A 440 -23.80 -21.66 22.47
N PRO A 441 -25.13 -21.46 22.56
CA PRO A 441 -26.09 -22.05 21.64
C PRO A 441 -26.03 -21.46 20.23
N SER A 442 -25.41 -20.28 20.06
CA SER A 442 -25.34 -19.57 18.77
C SER A 442 -24.25 -20.12 17.85
N HIS A 443 -23.28 -20.88 18.39
CA HIS A 443 -22.25 -21.57 17.61
C HIS A 443 -22.77 -22.92 17.07
N GLY A 444 -23.13 -22.96 15.78
CA GLY A 444 -23.77 -24.10 15.07
C GLY A 444 -22.88 -25.33 14.81
N GLY A 445 -22.18 -25.84 15.82
CA GLY A 445 -21.44 -27.11 15.77
C GLY A 445 -22.33 -28.34 15.94
N ASP A 446 -21.72 -29.54 15.90
CA ASP A 446 -22.43 -30.82 16.09
C ASP A 446 -23.08 -30.89 17.48
N VAL A 447 -24.40 -30.71 17.50
CA VAL A 447 -25.23 -30.73 18.70
C VAL A 447 -25.16 -32.09 19.41
N ALA A 448 -25.00 -33.20 18.67
CA ALA A 448 -24.90 -34.53 19.25
C ALA A 448 -23.58 -34.70 20.02
N ALA A 449 -22.47 -34.22 19.45
CA ALA A 449 -21.17 -34.23 20.12
C ALA A 449 -21.17 -33.35 21.39
N LYS A 450 -21.75 -32.15 21.31
CA LYS A 450 -21.91 -31.25 22.47
C LYS A 450 -22.76 -31.90 23.58
N ARG A 451 -23.85 -32.56 23.21
CA ARG A 451 -24.72 -33.28 24.15
C ARG A 451 -23.99 -34.44 24.83
N ALA A 452 -23.22 -35.24 24.09
CA ALA A 452 -22.45 -36.35 24.66
C ALA A 452 -21.41 -35.88 25.69
N VAL A 453 -20.79 -34.72 25.46
CA VAL A 453 -19.86 -34.11 26.44
C VAL A 453 -20.59 -33.68 27.72
N LEU A 454 -21.76 -33.05 27.59
CA LEU A 454 -22.61 -32.66 28.71
C LEU A 454 -23.12 -33.87 29.51
N GLU A 455 -23.59 -34.92 28.85
CA GLU A 455 -24.04 -36.16 29.49
C GLU A 455 -22.90 -36.85 30.24
N ARG A 456 -21.68 -36.85 29.69
CA ARG A 456 -20.49 -37.38 30.36
C ARG A 456 -20.09 -36.52 31.57
N ALA A 457 -20.21 -35.19 31.48
CA ALA A 457 -19.95 -34.29 32.60
C ALA A 457 -20.99 -34.47 33.72
N LEU A 458 -22.27 -34.64 33.39
CA LEU A 458 -23.33 -34.97 34.35
C LEU A 458 -23.06 -36.32 35.04
N ALA A 459 -22.69 -37.35 34.28
CA ALA A 459 -22.36 -38.67 34.84
C ALA A 459 -21.18 -38.61 35.83
N LEU A 460 -20.18 -37.75 35.59
CA LEU A 460 -19.06 -37.54 36.52
C LEU A 460 -19.46 -36.81 37.81
N LEU A 461 -20.58 -36.08 37.80
CA LEU A 461 -21.11 -35.36 38.97
C LEU A 461 -22.15 -36.18 39.74
N GLU A 462 -22.83 -37.12 39.07
CA GLU A 462 -23.85 -37.99 39.66
C GLU A 462 -23.26 -39.21 40.41
N ASP A 463 -21.97 -39.53 40.23
CA ASP A 463 -21.31 -40.64 40.92
C ASP A 463 -20.55 -40.13 42.17
N PRO A 464 -21.07 -40.31 43.40
CA PRO A 464 -20.45 -39.80 44.62
C PRO A 464 -19.41 -40.78 45.18
N GLN A 465 -18.90 -41.71 44.38
CA GLN A 465 -17.92 -42.70 44.83
C GLN A 465 -16.52 -42.37 44.32
N GLU A 466 -15.65 -42.06 45.29
CA GLU A 466 -14.21 -41.81 45.20
C GLU A 466 -13.78 -40.40 44.75
N ARG A 467 -13.80 -39.47 45.72
CA ARG A 467 -12.59 -38.73 46.14
C ARG A 467 -12.71 -38.17 47.54
#